data_AF-A0A7G6Y857-F1
#
_entry.id   AF-A0A7G6Y857-F1
#
_cell.length_a   1.000
_cell.length_b   1.000
_cell.length_c   1.000
_cell.angle_alpha   90.00
_cell.angle_beta   90.00
_cell.angle_gamma   90.00
#
_symmetry.space_group_name_H-M   'P 1'
#
loop_
_entity.id
_entity.type
_entity.pdbx_description
1 polymer ?
#
loop_
_entity_poly.entity_id
_entity_poly.type
_entity_poly.pdbx_seq_one_letter_code
_entity_poly.pdbx_strand_id
1 'polypeptide(L)'
;MTRALNAVGRWFERGDFAPRDVALFRIVLATLLLAAFPQFRWAAEYPQTFFRPPVGPFVLLGGIPPIEFLSALEVVLAMALVALLIGFCTRTASVLVSVVSVFGLGVSYSLGKVDGTFYLMIAPVFLLFTRWGDTLSIDALLRRRRGRPARASTPQWPLRLYAVATASAMLTAALPKISNGWLSTTYSATYAALVVEYFGNDRTGWLAGFFLRLDSPLFWEALDWLTVIAEAALVVLVFTWRSWRIGLAVMCLFHVGVLITLTIAFWQNVVAYSSFLLWSRLPLPKLRSVPRTWPIAAAPVVVVAGGLGVWWAVTAFGPATSWLGPVIVLAGGAVAVVYLAGLVLRGPGRVVRRDGSVRVAAAEQRD
;
A
#
# COMPACT_ATOMS: atom_id res chain seq x y z
N MET A 1 -23.79 -22.50 15.62
CA MET A 1 -23.57 -21.06 15.35
C MET A 1 -22.48 -20.43 16.23
N THR A 2 -22.54 -20.54 17.56
CA THR A 2 -21.57 -19.92 18.51
C THR A 2 -20.10 -20.28 18.26
N ARG A 3 -19.79 -21.54 17.93
CA ARG A 3 -18.41 -21.97 17.63
C ARG A 3 -17.80 -21.26 16.41
N ALA A 4 -18.60 -21.06 15.36
CA ALA A 4 -18.17 -20.40 14.13
C ALA A 4 -17.93 -18.90 14.36
N LEU A 5 -18.86 -18.22 15.03
CA LEU A 5 -18.70 -16.81 15.40
C LEU A 5 -17.47 -16.59 16.28
N ASN A 6 -17.23 -17.47 17.26
CA ASN A 6 -16.03 -17.42 18.09
C ASN A 6 -14.74 -17.66 17.29
N ALA A 7 -14.77 -18.53 16.27
CA ALA A 7 -13.62 -18.76 15.40
C ALA A 7 -13.30 -17.53 14.55
N VAL A 8 -14.33 -16.88 13.99
CA VAL A 8 -14.19 -15.63 13.23
C VAL A 8 -13.67 -14.50 14.11
N GLY A 9 -14.21 -14.33 15.32
CA GLY A 9 -13.73 -13.33 16.29
C GLY A 9 -12.25 -13.51 16.62
N ARG A 10 -11.84 -14.74 16.95
CA ARG A 10 -10.42 -15.06 17.19
C ARG A 10 -9.54 -14.79 15.97
N TRP A 11 -10.04 -15.02 14.76
CA TRP A 11 -9.27 -14.75 13.54
C TRP A 11 -9.00 -13.24 13.35
N PHE A 12 -10.00 -12.41 13.63
CA PHE A 12 -9.88 -10.94 13.59
C PHE A 12 -8.91 -10.40 14.65
N GLU A 13 -8.92 -10.98 15.85
CA GLU A 13 -8.10 -10.51 16.98
C GLU A 13 -6.67 -11.05 16.95
N ARG A 14 -6.42 -12.20 16.33
CA ARG A 14 -5.11 -12.83 16.30
C ARG A 14 -4.16 -12.08 15.36
N GLY A 15 -3.02 -11.65 15.89
CA GLY A 15 -1.90 -11.09 15.14
C GLY A 15 -0.73 -10.73 16.04
N ASP A 16 0.43 -10.48 15.42
CA ASP A 16 1.69 -10.19 16.10
C ASP A 16 2.21 -8.77 15.83
N PHE A 17 1.35 -7.88 15.31
CA PHE A 17 1.71 -6.49 15.04
C PHE A 17 1.76 -5.66 16.32
N ALA A 18 2.92 -5.04 16.56
CA ALA A 18 3.14 -4.09 17.63
C ALA A 18 2.73 -2.66 17.21
N PRO A 19 2.42 -1.76 18.17
CA PRO A 19 2.15 -0.35 17.87
C PRO A 19 3.25 0.35 17.06
N ARG A 20 4.49 -0.08 17.24
CA ARG A 20 5.64 0.45 16.49
C ARG A 20 5.60 0.05 15.02
N ASP A 21 5.07 -1.12 14.67
CA ASP A 21 5.02 -1.60 13.29
C ASP A 21 4.13 -0.70 12.42
N VAL A 22 2.91 -0.45 12.89
CA VAL A 22 1.95 0.40 12.18
C VAL A 22 2.38 1.87 12.15
N ALA A 23 3.10 2.35 13.18
CA ALA A 23 3.64 3.70 13.21
C ALA A 23 4.82 3.89 12.24
N LEU A 24 5.68 2.88 12.09
CA LEU A 24 6.76 2.90 11.09
C LEU A 24 6.17 2.85 9.67
N PHE A 25 5.17 1.99 9.45
CA PHE A 25 4.47 1.97 8.17
C PHE A 25 3.82 3.32 7.83
N ARG A 26 3.19 4.00 8.80
CA ARG A 26 2.66 5.38 8.61
C ARG A 26 3.73 6.32 8.06
N ILE A 27 4.93 6.31 8.62
CA ILE A 27 6.04 7.17 8.22
C ILE A 27 6.50 6.80 6.81
N VAL A 28 6.68 5.52 6.52
CA VAL A 28 7.06 5.02 5.18
C VAL A 28 6.02 5.43 4.15
N LEU A 29 4.74 5.16 4.41
CA LEU A 29 3.63 5.50 3.55
C LEU A 29 3.59 6.99 3.25
N ALA A 30 3.58 7.84 4.28
CA ALA A 30 3.49 9.29 4.09
C ALA A 30 4.72 9.86 3.38
N THR A 31 5.93 9.37 3.71
CA THR A 31 7.16 9.77 3.01
C THR A 31 7.10 9.44 1.53
N LEU A 32 6.75 8.19 1.20
CA LEU A 32 6.71 7.73 -0.18
C LEU A 32 5.58 8.43 -0.96
N LEU A 33 4.42 8.65 -0.36
CA LEU A 33 3.34 9.41 -0.99
C LEU A 33 3.69 10.89 -1.18
N LEU A 34 4.49 11.52 -0.31
CA LEU A 34 4.98 12.88 -0.53
C LEU A 34 6.02 12.93 -1.66
N ALA A 35 6.88 11.93 -1.78
CA ALA A 35 7.86 11.85 -2.87
C ALA A 35 7.21 11.54 -4.23
N ALA A 36 6.21 10.66 -4.22
CA ALA A 36 5.44 10.24 -5.38
C ALA A 36 4.08 10.95 -5.47
N PHE A 37 4.04 12.20 -5.03
CA PHE A 37 2.83 12.98 -4.78
C PHE A 37 1.79 12.86 -5.91
N PRO A 38 0.56 12.39 -5.61
CA PRO A 38 -0.50 12.29 -6.60
C PRO A 38 -0.91 13.66 -7.13
N GLN A 39 -0.96 13.80 -8.45
CA GLN A 39 -1.45 14.99 -9.13
C GLN A 39 -2.81 14.67 -9.76
N PHE A 40 -3.78 15.56 -9.56
CA PHE A 40 -5.14 15.46 -10.08
C PHE A 40 -5.42 16.55 -11.11
N ARG A 41 -4.72 17.70 -11.06
CA ARG A 41 -4.96 18.86 -11.92
C ARG A 41 -4.85 18.56 -13.42
N TRP A 42 -4.04 17.57 -13.79
CA TRP A 42 -3.88 17.13 -15.19
C TRP A 42 -5.22 16.72 -15.82
N ALA A 43 -6.17 16.23 -15.02
CA ALA A 43 -7.48 15.85 -15.51
C ALA A 43 -8.21 17.04 -16.16
N ALA A 44 -8.02 18.27 -15.66
CA ALA A 44 -8.63 19.47 -16.20
C ALA A 44 -8.04 19.91 -17.56
N GLU A 45 -6.94 19.31 -18.00
CA GLU A 45 -6.34 19.56 -19.33
C GLU A 45 -7.10 18.83 -20.46
N TYR A 46 -7.94 17.86 -20.10
CA TYR A 46 -8.71 17.08 -21.07
C TYR A 46 -10.05 17.75 -21.41
N PRO A 47 -10.56 17.59 -22.65
CA PRO A 47 -11.90 18.05 -23.00
C PRO A 47 -12.98 17.36 -22.15
N GLN A 48 -14.01 18.09 -21.77
CA GLN A 48 -15.11 17.60 -20.93
C GLN A 48 -15.80 16.35 -21.50
N THR A 49 -15.77 16.14 -22.82
CA THR A 49 -16.33 14.97 -23.53
C THR A 49 -15.64 13.64 -23.18
N PHE A 50 -14.42 13.69 -22.61
CA PHE A 50 -13.70 12.52 -22.14
C PHE A 50 -14.14 12.06 -20.75
N PHE A 51 -14.88 12.89 -20.00
CA PHE A 51 -15.38 12.53 -18.68
C PHE A 51 -16.57 11.58 -18.80
N ARG A 52 -16.30 10.29 -18.62
CA ARG A 52 -17.27 9.19 -18.69
C ARG A 52 -17.20 8.37 -17.41
N PRO A 53 -17.69 8.93 -16.28
CA PRO A 53 -17.65 8.22 -15.00
C PRO A 53 -18.46 6.92 -15.10
N PRO A 54 -17.95 5.80 -14.54
CA PRO A 54 -18.77 4.61 -14.36
C PRO A 54 -19.92 4.90 -13.38
N VAL A 55 -20.93 4.03 -13.34
CA VAL A 55 -22.06 4.14 -12.41
C VAL A 55 -21.53 4.30 -10.98
N GLY A 56 -21.90 5.41 -10.33
CA GLY A 56 -21.40 5.76 -9.01
C GLY A 56 -21.52 7.26 -8.69
N PRO A 57 -20.93 7.72 -7.58
CA PRO A 57 -21.08 9.10 -7.12
C PRO A 57 -20.49 10.15 -8.08
N PHE A 58 -19.51 9.77 -8.91
CA PHE A 58 -18.88 10.70 -9.87
C PHE A 58 -19.79 11.08 -11.04
N VAL A 59 -20.88 10.32 -11.30
CA VAL A 59 -21.91 10.70 -12.27
C VAL A 59 -22.56 12.04 -11.88
N LEU A 60 -22.62 12.34 -10.59
CA LEU A 60 -23.24 13.57 -10.06
C LEU A 60 -22.41 14.83 -10.34
N LEU A 61 -21.14 14.71 -10.74
CA LEU A 61 -20.28 15.87 -11.01
C LEU A 61 -20.64 16.58 -12.32
N GLY A 62 -21.28 15.88 -13.27
CA GLY A 62 -21.66 16.45 -14.57
C GLY A 62 -20.50 16.81 -15.51
N GLY A 63 -19.25 16.69 -15.06
CA GLY A 63 -18.04 17.01 -15.83
C GLY A 63 -16.76 16.92 -14.98
N ILE A 64 -15.64 17.20 -15.62
CA ILE A 64 -14.33 17.34 -14.96
C ILE A 64 -14.35 18.61 -14.10
N PRO A 65 -14.03 18.53 -12.80
CA PRO A 65 -13.95 19.71 -11.95
C PRO A 65 -12.93 20.74 -12.46
N PRO A 66 -13.12 22.05 -12.19
CA PRO A 66 -12.17 23.09 -12.55
C PRO A 66 -10.77 22.88 -11.97
N ILE A 67 -9.75 23.40 -12.65
CA ILE A 67 -8.33 23.22 -12.27
C ILE A 67 -8.03 23.78 -10.88
N GLU A 68 -8.68 24.86 -10.48
CA GLU A 68 -8.52 25.51 -9.17
C GLU A 68 -9.00 24.58 -8.05
N PHE A 69 -10.11 23.88 -8.28
CA PHE A 69 -10.66 22.91 -7.33
C PHE A 69 -9.73 21.71 -7.18
N LEU A 70 -9.23 21.16 -8.29
CA LEU A 70 -8.28 20.04 -8.26
C LEU A 70 -6.95 20.44 -7.60
N SER A 71 -6.47 21.67 -7.85
CA SER A 71 -5.26 22.21 -7.20
C SER A 71 -5.46 22.39 -5.70
N ALA A 72 -6.63 22.86 -5.26
CA ALA A 72 -6.97 22.97 -3.84
C ALA A 72 -6.98 21.59 -3.16
N LEU A 73 -7.51 20.55 -3.83
CA LEU A 73 -7.46 19.17 -3.33
C LEU A 73 -6.02 18.67 -3.18
N GLU A 74 -5.15 18.93 -4.15
CA GLU A 74 -3.74 18.58 -4.03
C GLU A 74 -3.08 19.29 -2.83
N VAL A 75 -3.31 20.58 -2.63
CA VAL A 75 -2.76 21.31 -1.47
C VAL A 75 -3.26 20.71 -0.14
N VAL A 76 -4.55 20.37 -0.05
CA VAL A 76 -5.13 19.69 1.12
C VAL A 76 -4.49 18.32 1.32
N LEU A 77 -4.29 17.54 0.26
CA LEU A 77 -3.62 16.24 0.33
C LEU A 77 -2.18 16.37 0.83
N ALA A 78 -1.42 17.33 0.32
CA ALA A 78 -0.03 17.57 0.73
C ALA A 78 0.05 17.91 2.23
N MET A 79 -0.79 18.84 2.70
CA MET A 79 -0.88 19.17 4.13
C MET A 79 -1.29 17.95 4.96
N ALA A 80 -2.29 17.19 4.52
CA ALA A 80 -2.75 16.00 5.22
C ALA A 80 -1.67 14.91 5.28
N LEU A 81 -0.86 14.73 4.22
CA LEU A 81 0.27 13.81 4.19
C LEU A 81 1.41 14.26 5.11
N VAL A 82 1.74 15.55 5.17
CA VAL A 82 2.73 16.08 6.12
C VAL A 82 2.25 15.90 7.56
N ALA A 83 0.98 16.22 7.84
CA ALA A 83 0.37 15.96 9.14
C ALA A 83 0.40 14.46 9.49
N LEU A 84 0.10 13.60 8.52
CA LEU A 84 0.17 12.15 8.68
C LEU A 84 1.60 11.66 8.88
N LEU A 85 2.61 12.26 8.27
CA LEU A 85 4.03 11.91 8.42
C LEU A 85 4.54 12.20 9.82
N ILE A 86 4.27 13.39 10.35
CA ILE A 86 4.69 13.77 11.72
C ILE A 86 3.75 13.21 12.80
N GLY A 87 2.58 12.72 12.39
CA GLY A 87 1.57 12.14 13.27
C GLY A 87 0.89 13.20 14.13
N PHE A 88 0.50 14.30 13.48
CA PHE A 88 -0.28 15.39 14.05
C PHE A 88 -1.73 15.26 13.57
N CYS A 89 -2.69 15.18 14.51
CA CYS A 89 -4.09 14.93 14.19
C CYS A 89 -4.27 13.68 13.31
N THR A 90 -3.53 12.61 13.62
CA THR A 90 -3.31 11.42 12.78
C THR A 90 -4.62 10.83 12.25
N ARG A 91 -5.67 10.80 13.08
CA ARG A 91 -6.99 10.28 12.67
C ARG A 91 -7.62 11.16 11.57
N THR A 92 -7.68 12.46 11.78
CA THR A 92 -8.22 13.43 10.81
C THR A 92 -7.38 13.42 9.53
N ALA A 93 -6.05 13.44 9.67
CA ALA A 93 -5.13 13.34 8.54
C ALA A 93 -5.34 12.05 7.71
N SER A 94 -5.54 10.91 8.37
CA SER A 94 -5.82 9.63 7.69
C SER A 94 -7.11 9.67 6.86
N VAL A 95 -8.18 10.27 7.43
CA VAL A 95 -9.45 10.45 6.74
C VAL A 95 -9.29 11.39 5.54
N LEU A 96 -8.66 12.54 5.73
CA LEU A 96 -8.43 13.52 4.66
C LEU A 96 -7.60 12.92 3.52
N VAL A 97 -6.48 12.24 3.83
CA VAL A 97 -5.66 11.56 2.81
C VAL A 97 -6.51 10.57 2.00
N SER A 98 -7.33 9.75 2.68
CA SER A 98 -8.15 8.73 2.01
C SER A 98 -9.24 9.38 1.14
N VAL A 99 -10.02 10.32 1.69
CA VAL A 99 -11.13 10.96 0.98
C VAL A 99 -10.65 11.75 -0.23
N VAL A 100 -9.61 12.59 -0.04
CA VAL A 100 -9.07 13.41 -1.12
C VAL A 100 -8.44 12.54 -2.21
N SER A 101 -7.70 11.49 -1.83
CA SER A 101 -7.09 10.59 -2.82
C SER A 101 -8.13 9.77 -3.57
N VAL A 102 -9.16 9.23 -2.90
CA VAL A 102 -10.26 8.52 -3.55
C VAL A 102 -11.02 9.44 -4.49
N PHE A 103 -11.26 10.69 -4.09
CA PHE A 103 -11.89 11.67 -4.96
C PHE A 103 -11.04 11.94 -6.21
N GLY A 104 -9.77 12.34 -6.03
CA GLY A 104 -8.89 12.68 -7.15
C GLY A 104 -8.64 11.51 -8.11
N LEU A 105 -8.44 10.30 -7.57
CA LEU A 105 -8.34 9.09 -8.37
C LEU A 105 -9.66 8.77 -9.09
N GLY A 106 -10.81 8.96 -8.46
CA GLY A 106 -12.09 8.73 -9.12
C GLY A 106 -12.35 9.68 -10.29
N VAL A 107 -11.92 10.95 -10.19
CA VAL A 107 -11.90 11.87 -11.34
C VAL A 107 -11.00 11.32 -12.45
N SER A 108 -9.80 10.85 -12.08
CA SER A 108 -8.84 10.28 -13.04
C SER A 108 -9.39 9.02 -13.74
N TYR A 109 -10.06 8.15 -12.98
CA TYR A 109 -10.64 6.90 -13.48
C TYR A 109 -11.86 7.16 -14.38
N SER A 110 -12.54 8.29 -14.19
CA SER A 110 -13.62 8.75 -15.07
C SER A 110 -13.13 9.19 -16.45
N LEU A 111 -11.82 9.31 -16.65
CA LEU A 111 -11.19 9.53 -17.96
C LEU A 111 -10.74 8.21 -18.63
N GLY A 112 -11.16 7.07 -18.09
CA GLY A 112 -10.86 5.74 -18.63
C GLY A 112 -9.52 5.14 -18.21
N LYS A 113 -8.70 5.88 -17.45
CA LYS A 113 -7.43 5.38 -16.92
C LYS A 113 -7.65 4.73 -15.56
N VAL A 114 -7.71 3.41 -15.47
CA VAL A 114 -7.77 2.70 -14.19
C VAL A 114 -6.38 2.21 -13.80
N ASP A 115 -5.77 2.88 -12.83
CA ASP A 115 -4.48 2.47 -12.28
C ASP A 115 -4.67 1.60 -11.03
N GLY A 116 -3.71 0.71 -10.75
CA GLY A 116 -3.71 -0.08 -9.52
C GLY A 116 -3.54 0.74 -8.23
N THR A 117 -3.46 2.07 -8.24
CA THR A 117 -3.08 2.86 -7.06
C THR A 117 -4.07 2.83 -5.89
N PHE A 118 -5.31 2.39 -6.11
CA PHE A 118 -6.42 2.55 -5.16
C PHE A 118 -6.19 1.92 -3.78
N TYR A 119 -5.65 0.70 -3.70
CA TYR A 119 -5.48 0.00 -2.41
C TYR A 119 -4.46 0.69 -1.48
N LEU A 120 -3.48 1.42 -2.03
CA LEU A 120 -2.54 2.20 -1.23
C LEU A 120 -3.23 3.43 -0.63
N MET A 121 -4.09 4.08 -1.41
CA MET A 121 -4.77 5.32 -1.03
C MET A 121 -5.86 5.11 0.02
N ILE A 122 -6.46 3.92 0.07
CA ILE A 122 -7.42 3.56 1.13
C ILE A 122 -6.73 3.03 2.40
N ALA A 123 -5.44 2.69 2.37
CA ALA A 123 -4.73 2.15 3.53
C ALA A 123 -4.92 3.00 4.81
N PRO A 124 -4.81 4.35 4.76
CA PRO A 124 -5.00 5.18 5.95
C PRO A 124 -6.36 5.00 6.63
N VAL A 125 -7.44 4.75 5.87
CA VAL A 125 -8.77 4.58 6.46
C VAL A 125 -8.88 3.32 7.31
N PHE A 126 -8.25 2.22 6.91
CA PHE A 126 -8.19 1.01 7.72
C PHE A 126 -7.25 1.21 8.90
N LEU A 127 -6.10 1.83 8.66
CA LEU A 127 -5.05 1.94 9.66
C LEU A 127 -5.36 2.97 10.74
N LEU A 128 -6.29 3.90 10.52
CA LEU A 128 -6.77 4.80 11.58
C LEU A 128 -7.27 4.00 12.80
N PHE A 129 -7.87 2.82 12.58
CA PHE A 129 -8.42 1.98 13.65
C PHE A 129 -7.35 1.11 14.34
N THR A 130 -6.15 0.98 13.76
CA THR A 130 -4.99 0.33 14.41
C THR A 130 -4.35 1.22 15.47
N ARG A 131 -4.74 2.50 15.53
CA ARG A 131 -4.13 3.49 16.42
C ARG A 131 -2.66 3.75 16.07
N TRP A 132 -2.31 3.74 14.79
CA TRP A 132 -0.95 3.99 14.29
C TRP A 132 -0.35 5.39 14.59
N GLY A 133 -1.17 6.28 15.16
CA GLY A 133 -0.74 7.57 15.73
C GLY A 133 -0.40 7.51 17.22
N ASP A 134 -0.46 6.35 17.87
CA ASP A 134 -0.20 6.22 19.32
C ASP A 134 1.30 6.06 19.66
N THR A 135 2.16 5.90 18.65
CA THR A 135 3.63 5.88 18.81
C THR A 135 4.34 6.61 17.66
N LEU A 136 5.57 7.07 17.91
CA LEU A 136 6.42 7.81 16.95
C LEU A 136 5.72 9.02 16.28
N SER A 137 4.87 9.72 17.04
CA SER A 137 4.00 10.80 16.54
C SER A 137 3.93 11.98 17.52
N ILE A 138 3.51 13.14 17.03
CA ILE A 138 3.19 14.30 17.86
C ILE A 138 1.97 14.01 18.75
N ASP A 139 0.95 13.31 18.24
CA ASP A 139 -0.23 12.90 19.01
C ASP A 139 0.14 12.05 20.24
N ALA A 140 1.11 11.14 20.10
CA ALA A 140 1.61 10.33 21.21
C ALA A 140 2.34 11.18 22.25
N LEU A 141 3.13 12.17 21.80
CA LEU A 141 3.81 13.12 22.69
C LEU A 141 2.81 13.98 23.47
N LEU A 142 1.80 14.53 22.79
CA LEU A 142 0.70 15.29 23.40
C LEU A 142 -0.04 14.45 24.46
N ARG A 143 -0.32 13.18 24.14
CA ARG A 143 -0.96 12.24 25.07
C ARG A 143 -0.12 12.03 26.33
N ARG A 144 1.19 11.81 26.19
CA ARG A 144 2.12 11.66 27.32
C ARG A 144 2.20 12.91 28.18
N ARG A 145 2.24 14.10 27.57
CA ARG A 145 2.23 15.39 28.31
C ARG A 145 0.95 15.58 29.13
N ARG A 146 -0.18 15.01 28.68
CA ARG A 146 -1.46 14.99 29.41
C ARG A 146 -1.55 13.87 30.45
N GLY A 147 -0.44 13.20 30.79
CA GLY A 147 -0.40 12.12 31.78
C GLY A 147 -1.12 10.83 31.37
N ARG A 148 -1.50 10.69 30.09
CA ARG A 148 -2.21 9.49 29.62
C ARG A 148 -1.22 8.37 29.28
N PRO A 149 -1.43 7.13 29.76
CA PRO A 149 -0.49 6.03 29.56
C PRO A 149 -0.38 5.63 28.09
N ALA A 150 0.76 5.03 27.74
CA ALA A 150 0.95 4.38 26.45
C ALA A 150 0.03 3.15 26.36
N ARG A 151 -0.55 2.90 25.19
CA ARG A 151 -1.36 1.69 24.97
C ARG A 151 -0.45 0.51 24.68
N ALA A 152 -0.70 -0.60 25.37
CA ALA A 152 0.13 -1.80 25.29
C ALA A 152 -0.03 -2.56 23.97
N SER A 153 -1.21 -2.51 23.33
CA SER A 153 -1.53 -3.31 22.15
C SER A 153 -2.18 -2.51 21.01
N THR A 154 -1.99 -3.02 19.81
CA THR A 154 -2.64 -2.56 18.57
C THR A 154 -3.81 -3.48 18.24
N PRO A 155 -5.02 -2.95 17.96
CA PRO A 155 -6.10 -3.75 17.42
C PRO A 155 -5.67 -4.39 16.08
N GLN A 156 -5.85 -5.71 15.95
CA GLN A 156 -5.39 -6.47 14.78
C GLN A 156 -6.45 -6.54 13.67
N TRP A 157 -7.74 -6.44 14.04
CA TRP A 157 -8.86 -6.53 13.10
C TRP A 157 -8.81 -5.54 11.93
N PRO A 158 -8.32 -4.27 12.06
CA PRO A 158 -8.28 -3.37 10.92
C PRO A 158 -7.24 -3.79 9.88
N LEU A 159 -6.12 -4.38 10.32
CA LEU A 159 -5.13 -4.97 9.41
C LEU A 159 -5.72 -6.19 8.69
N ARG A 160 -6.55 -6.98 9.36
CA ARG A 160 -7.28 -8.09 8.71
C ARG A 160 -8.24 -7.60 7.65
N LEU A 161 -9.02 -6.57 7.93
CA LEU A 161 -9.91 -5.97 6.94
C LEU A 161 -9.13 -5.39 5.76
N TYR A 162 -8.00 -4.73 6.03
CA TYR A 162 -7.15 -4.23 4.95
C TYR A 162 -6.53 -5.36 4.11
N ALA A 163 -6.16 -6.48 4.74
CA ALA A 163 -5.69 -7.67 4.03
C ALA A 163 -6.78 -8.25 3.13
N VAL A 164 -8.02 -8.36 3.63
CA VAL A 164 -9.18 -8.80 2.83
C VAL A 164 -9.42 -7.84 1.67
N ALA A 165 -9.44 -6.53 1.92
CA ALA A 165 -9.60 -5.53 0.86
C ALA A 165 -8.50 -5.64 -0.21
N THR A 166 -7.25 -5.86 0.20
CA THR A 166 -6.11 -6.07 -0.72
C THR A 166 -6.27 -7.36 -1.52
N ALA A 167 -6.68 -8.46 -0.88
CA ALA A 167 -6.94 -9.73 -1.54
C ALA A 167 -8.11 -9.64 -2.54
N SER A 168 -9.19 -8.96 -2.16
CA SER A 168 -10.31 -8.67 -3.05
C SER A 168 -9.89 -7.84 -4.26
N ALA A 169 -9.04 -6.83 -4.06
CA ALA A 169 -8.51 -6.02 -5.17
C ALA A 169 -7.69 -6.87 -6.16
N MET A 170 -6.84 -7.77 -5.66
CA MET A 170 -6.09 -8.68 -6.53
C MET A 170 -7.02 -9.69 -7.23
N LEU A 171 -8.05 -10.19 -6.54
CA LEU A 171 -9.07 -11.03 -7.20
C LEU A 171 -9.79 -10.28 -8.32
N THR A 172 -10.14 -9.01 -8.12
CA THR A 172 -10.75 -8.20 -9.19
C THR A 172 -9.81 -7.91 -10.35
N ALA A 173 -8.49 -8.02 -10.16
CA ALA A 173 -7.52 -7.99 -11.26
C ALA A 173 -7.43 -9.32 -12.01
N ALA A 174 -7.62 -10.45 -11.30
CA ALA A 174 -7.62 -11.79 -11.88
C ALA A 174 -8.91 -12.11 -12.64
N LEU A 175 -10.07 -11.66 -12.15
CA LEU A 175 -11.38 -12.01 -12.72
C LEU A 175 -11.52 -11.65 -14.21
N PRO A 176 -11.18 -10.41 -14.66
CA PRO A 176 -11.20 -10.08 -16.08
C PRO A 176 -10.24 -10.92 -16.92
N LYS A 177 -9.09 -11.33 -16.36
CA LYS A 177 -8.15 -12.22 -17.06
C LYS A 177 -8.78 -13.59 -17.29
N ILE A 178 -9.41 -14.14 -16.25
CA ILE A 178 -10.13 -15.42 -16.34
C ILE A 178 -11.30 -15.33 -17.33
N SER A 179 -12.08 -14.24 -17.30
CA SER A 179 -13.31 -14.14 -18.11
C SER A 179 -13.07 -13.72 -19.57
N ASN A 180 -12.00 -12.99 -19.86
CA ASN A 180 -11.80 -12.36 -21.18
C ASN A 180 -10.74 -13.07 -22.04
N GLY A 181 -10.50 -14.36 -21.78
CA GLY A 181 -9.64 -15.20 -22.64
C GLY A 181 -8.14 -15.07 -22.39
N TRP A 182 -7.69 -14.46 -21.28
CA TRP A 182 -6.25 -14.36 -20.97
C TRP A 182 -5.54 -15.72 -20.94
N LEU A 183 -6.26 -16.77 -20.52
CA LEU A 183 -5.76 -18.14 -20.45
C LEU A 183 -6.05 -18.96 -21.72
N SER A 184 -6.26 -18.29 -22.86
CA SER A 184 -6.41 -18.99 -24.14
C SER A 184 -5.08 -19.53 -24.61
N THR A 185 -4.99 -20.82 -24.88
CA THR A 185 -3.75 -21.44 -25.37
C THR A 185 -3.43 -21.12 -26.83
N THR A 186 -4.25 -20.29 -27.50
CA THR A 186 -4.06 -19.91 -28.91
C THR A 186 -3.16 -18.67 -29.07
N TYR A 187 -2.99 -17.87 -28.02
CA TYR A 187 -2.11 -16.69 -27.97
C TYR A 187 -1.66 -16.45 -26.54
N SER A 188 -0.53 -15.79 -26.34
CA SER A 188 -0.09 -15.45 -24.97
C SER A 188 -0.37 -14.00 -24.62
N ALA A 189 -1.23 -13.79 -23.63
CA ALA A 189 -1.67 -12.46 -23.23
C ALA A 189 -0.53 -11.63 -22.61
N THR A 190 0.37 -12.26 -21.85
CA THR A 190 1.57 -11.60 -21.30
C THR A 190 2.53 -11.14 -22.39
N TYR A 191 2.70 -11.93 -23.46
CA TYR A 191 3.50 -11.51 -24.61
C TYR A 191 2.83 -10.33 -25.36
N ALA A 192 1.52 -10.41 -25.58
CA ALA A 192 0.77 -9.30 -26.18
C ALA A 192 0.89 -8.01 -25.34
N ALA A 193 0.82 -8.12 -24.01
CA ALA A 193 1.06 -7.00 -23.11
C ALA A 193 2.49 -6.43 -23.27
N LEU A 194 3.52 -7.29 -23.37
CA LEU A 194 4.88 -6.85 -23.65
C LEU A 194 4.97 -6.05 -24.96
N VAL A 195 4.36 -6.55 -26.04
CA VAL A 195 4.37 -5.88 -27.35
C VAL A 195 3.71 -4.50 -27.26
N VAL A 196 2.54 -4.41 -26.61
CA VAL A 196 1.82 -3.13 -26.41
C VAL A 196 2.66 -2.16 -25.59
N GLU A 197 3.29 -2.61 -24.52
CA GLU A 197 4.11 -1.75 -23.66
C GLU A 197 5.39 -1.31 -24.37
N TYR A 198 6.05 -2.20 -25.10
CA TYR A 198 7.29 -1.93 -25.80
C TYR A 198 7.08 -0.95 -26.97
N PHE A 199 6.11 -1.21 -27.85
CA PHE A 199 5.90 -0.41 -29.06
C PHE A 199 4.87 0.71 -28.89
N GLY A 200 3.84 0.51 -28.05
CA GLY A 200 2.77 1.48 -27.84
C GLY A 200 3.09 2.53 -26.78
N ASN A 201 3.78 2.13 -25.69
CA ASN A 201 4.11 3.01 -24.58
C ASN A 201 5.61 3.34 -24.48
N ASP A 202 6.41 2.95 -25.48
CA ASP A 202 7.86 3.16 -25.57
C ASP A 202 8.62 2.66 -24.32
N ARG A 203 8.14 1.58 -23.71
CA ARG A 203 8.72 1.00 -22.49
C ARG A 203 9.83 0.00 -22.82
N THR A 204 10.94 0.51 -23.35
CA THR A 204 12.04 -0.28 -23.91
C THR A 204 13.16 -0.66 -22.92
N GLY A 205 13.02 -0.31 -21.65
CA GLY A 205 14.05 -0.51 -20.61
C GLY A 205 14.22 -1.95 -20.10
N TRP A 206 15.12 -2.10 -19.12
CA TRP A 206 15.41 -3.37 -18.42
C TRP A 206 15.75 -4.54 -19.36
N LEU A 207 14.97 -5.63 -19.31
CA LEU A 207 15.13 -6.79 -20.18
C LEU A 207 13.99 -6.91 -21.20
N ALA A 208 13.18 -5.87 -21.39
CA ALA A 208 12.03 -5.93 -22.30
C ALA A 208 12.45 -6.35 -23.72
N GLY A 209 13.54 -5.80 -24.26
CA GLY A 209 14.07 -6.17 -25.58
C GLY A 209 14.72 -7.57 -25.64
N PHE A 210 15.14 -8.15 -24.51
CA PHE A 210 15.53 -9.56 -24.46
C PHE A 210 14.30 -10.45 -24.54
N PHE A 211 13.29 -10.17 -23.71
CA PHE A 211 12.05 -10.93 -23.70
C PHE A 211 11.27 -10.81 -25.02
N LEU A 212 11.30 -9.66 -25.70
CA LEU A 212 10.64 -9.50 -26.99
C LEU A 212 11.15 -10.49 -28.05
N ARG A 213 12.43 -10.88 -27.95
CA ARG A 213 13.10 -11.83 -28.85
C ARG A 213 13.00 -13.28 -28.39
N LEU A 214 12.36 -13.54 -27.24
CA LEU A 214 12.20 -14.88 -26.71
C LEU A 214 11.04 -15.60 -27.42
N ASP A 215 11.41 -16.48 -28.36
CA ASP A 215 10.46 -17.32 -29.09
C ASP A 215 10.19 -18.63 -28.34
N SER A 216 9.34 -18.56 -27.31
CA SER A 216 8.93 -19.72 -26.52
C SER A 216 7.47 -19.62 -26.08
N PRO A 217 6.53 -20.25 -26.81
CA PRO A 217 5.12 -20.26 -26.44
C PRO A 217 4.87 -20.83 -25.05
N LEU A 218 5.61 -21.88 -24.66
CA LEU A 218 5.48 -22.50 -23.34
C LEU A 218 5.86 -21.53 -22.21
N PHE A 219 6.92 -20.74 -22.39
CA PHE A 219 7.32 -19.73 -21.41
C PHE A 219 6.22 -18.70 -21.20
N TRP A 220 5.65 -18.19 -22.30
CA TRP A 220 4.62 -17.15 -22.25
C TRP A 220 3.30 -17.65 -21.68
N GLU A 221 2.87 -18.85 -22.08
CA GLU A 221 1.71 -19.52 -21.49
C GLU A 221 1.89 -19.74 -19.99
N ALA A 222 3.08 -20.20 -19.55
CA ALA A 222 3.37 -20.37 -18.13
C ALA A 222 3.24 -19.04 -17.36
N LEU A 223 3.68 -17.91 -17.93
CA LEU A 223 3.50 -16.59 -17.31
C LEU A 223 2.03 -16.16 -17.23
N ASP A 224 1.21 -16.51 -18.22
CA ASP A 224 -0.23 -16.23 -18.19
C ASP A 224 -0.92 -16.93 -17.00
N TRP A 225 -0.65 -18.23 -16.84
CA TRP A 225 -1.16 -18.99 -15.69
C TRP A 225 -0.61 -18.48 -14.35
N LEU A 226 0.69 -18.24 -14.27
CA LEU A 226 1.32 -17.74 -13.04
C LEU A 226 0.75 -16.38 -12.63
N THR A 227 0.46 -15.49 -13.59
CA THR A 227 -0.15 -14.19 -13.32
C THR A 227 -1.52 -14.35 -12.68
N VAL A 228 -2.41 -15.14 -13.28
CA VAL A 228 -3.76 -15.36 -12.76
C VAL A 228 -3.73 -16.06 -11.40
N ILE A 229 -2.89 -17.09 -11.24
CA ILE A 229 -2.75 -17.82 -9.98
C ILE A 229 -2.24 -16.89 -8.87
N ALA A 230 -1.21 -16.09 -9.14
CA ALA A 230 -0.64 -15.18 -8.15
C ALA A 230 -1.67 -14.17 -7.64
N GLU A 231 -2.43 -13.55 -8.55
CA GLU A 231 -3.46 -12.57 -8.20
C GLU A 231 -4.65 -13.21 -7.44
N ALA A 232 -5.14 -14.37 -7.89
CA ALA A 232 -6.29 -15.04 -7.27
C ALA A 232 -5.96 -15.72 -5.93
N ALA A 233 -4.75 -16.25 -5.76
CA ALA A 233 -4.36 -17.02 -4.59
C ALA A 233 -4.43 -16.21 -3.28
N LEU A 234 -4.27 -14.89 -3.33
CA LEU A 234 -4.29 -14.04 -2.14
C LEU A 234 -5.58 -14.16 -1.32
N VAL A 235 -6.72 -14.41 -1.95
CA VAL A 235 -8.01 -14.59 -1.25
C VAL A 235 -8.01 -15.82 -0.36
N VAL A 236 -7.31 -16.88 -0.76
CA VAL A 236 -7.13 -18.08 0.06
C VAL A 236 -6.02 -17.86 1.09
N LEU A 237 -4.95 -17.16 0.72
CA LEU A 237 -3.80 -16.97 1.61
C LEU A 237 -4.09 -16.01 2.79
N VAL A 238 -5.12 -15.16 2.71
CA VAL A 238 -5.49 -14.19 3.77
C VAL A 238 -5.90 -14.85 5.09
N PHE A 239 -6.32 -16.13 5.07
CA PHE A 239 -6.84 -16.81 6.26
C PHE A 239 -5.79 -17.02 7.36
N THR A 240 -4.48 -17.01 7.06
CA THR A 240 -3.44 -17.03 8.09
C THR A 240 -2.38 -15.97 7.82
N TRP A 241 -1.81 -15.37 8.87
CA TRP A 241 -0.78 -14.34 8.67
C TRP A 241 0.49 -14.88 8.01
N ARG A 242 0.80 -16.15 8.23
CA ARG A 242 1.94 -16.82 7.60
C ARG A 242 1.70 -16.96 6.10
N SER A 243 0.58 -17.58 5.71
CA SER A 243 0.21 -17.74 4.30
C SER A 243 0.10 -16.39 3.60
N TRP A 244 -0.52 -15.41 4.24
CA TRP A 244 -0.65 -14.05 3.74
C TRP A 244 0.72 -13.42 3.43
N ARG A 245 1.65 -13.43 4.41
CA ARG A 245 2.99 -12.86 4.23
C ARG A 245 3.82 -13.59 3.17
N ILE A 246 3.67 -14.92 3.06
CA ILE A 246 4.28 -15.70 1.97
C ILE A 246 3.70 -15.26 0.62
N GLY A 247 2.38 -15.16 0.51
CA GLY A 247 1.70 -14.68 -0.69
C GLY A 247 2.18 -13.29 -1.10
N LEU A 248 2.26 -12.35 -0.16
CA LEU A 248 2.77 -11.00 -0.42
C LEU A 248 4.25 -11.00 -0.84
N ALA A 249 5.09 -11.86 -0.27
CA ALA A 249 6.48 -11.99 -0.69
C ALA A 249 6.56 -12.51 -2.14
N VAL A 250 5.75 -13.51 -2.49
CA VAL A 250 5.61 -13.98 -3.88
C VAL A 250 5.12 -12.85 -4.79
N MET A 251 4.14 -12.06 -4.37
CA MET A 251 3.65 -10.91 -5.14
C MET A 251 4.71 -9.82 -5.34
N CYS A 252 5.59 -9.57 -4.36
CA CYS A 252 6.73 -8.67 -4.57
C CYS A 252 7.68 -9.20 -5.66
N LEU A 253 7.94 -10.51 -5.70
CA LEU A 253 8.75 -11.11 -6.76
C LEU A 253 8.05 -11.08 -8.12
N PHE A 254 6.74 -11.29 -8.13
CA PHE A 254 5.89 -11.11 -9.31
C PHE A 254 6.03 -9.68 -9.87
N HIS A 255 5.95 -8.65 -9.03
CA HIS A 255 6.12 -7.26 -9.48
C HIS A 255 7.54 -6.95 -9.96
N VAL A 256 8.58 -7.59 -9.41
CA VAL A 256 9.94 -7.52 -9.98
C VAL A 256 9.97 -8.17 -11.36
N GLY A 257 9.32 -9.31 -11.54
CA GLY A 257 9.16 -9.95 -12.84
C GLY A 257 8.54 -9.00 -13.86
N VAL A 258 7.38 -8.41 -13.52
CA VAL A 258 6.67 -7.44 -14.35
C VAL A 258 7.51 -6.19 -14.66
N LEU A 259 8.28 -5.69 -13.69
CA LEU A 259 9.20 -4.57 -13.93
C LEU A 259 10.28 -4.95 -14.95
N ILE A 260 10.87 -6.13 -14.84
CA ILE A 260 11.97 -6.54 -15.70
C ILE A 260 11.49 -6.91 -17.11
N THR A 261 10.30 -7.51 -17.23
CA THR A 261 9.71 -7.93 -18.51
C THR A 261 8.99 -6.78 -19.20
N LEU A 262 8.05 -6.12 -18.53
CA LEU A 262 7.15 -5.11 -19.10
C LEU A 262 7.59 -3.67 -18.83
N THR A 263 8.66 -3.45 -18.05
CA THR A 263 9.11 -2.10 -17.64
C THR A 263 8.03 -1.34 -16.86
N ILE A 264 7.14 -2.06 -16.16
CA ILE A 264 6.07 -1.48 -15.34
C ILE A 264 6.42 -1.61 -13.86
N ALA A 265 6.58 -0.47 -13.17
CA ALA A 265 6.82 -0.45 -11.73
C ALA A 265 5.51 -0.32 -10.95
N PHE A 266 4.92 -1.44 -10.51
CA PHE A 266 3.79 -1.46 -9.57
C PHE A 266 4.24 -1.16 -8.12
N TRP A 267 4.92 -0.05 -7.90
CA TRP A 267 5.49 0.28 -6.59
C TRP A 267 4.43 0.50 -5.52
N GLN A 268 3.24 0.97 -5.88
CA GLN A 268 2.14 1.21 -4.95
C GLN A 268 1.67 -0.09 -4.29
N ASN A 269 1.62 -1.19 -5.05
CA ASN A 269 1.36 -2.55 -4.55
C ASN A 269 2.39 -2.93 -3.49
N VAL A 270 3.67 -2.78 -3.82
CA VAL A 270 4.78 -3.15 -2.93
C VAL A 270 4.74 -2.33 -1.63
N VAL A 271 4.44 -1.04 -1.70
CA VAL A 271 4.25 -0.21 -0.49
C VAL A 271 3.04 -0.69 0.31
N ALA A 272 1.90 -0.97 -0.33
CA ALA A 272 0.73 -1.50 0.37
C ALA A 272 1.05 -2.83 1.09
N TYR A 273 1.77 -3.74 0.44
CA TYR A 273 2.18 -5.02 1.04
C TYR A 273 3.07 -4.82 2.25
N SER A 274 3.87 -3.76 2.27
CA SER A 274 4.75 -3.42 3.38
C SER A 274 3.99 -3.08 4.68
N SER A 275 2.68 -2.80 4.63
CA SER A 275 1.84 -2.64 5.84
C SER A 275 1.77 -3.91 6.69
N PHE A 276 2.06 -5.07 6.09
CA PHE A 276 2.00 -6.37 6.75
C PHE A 276 3.36 -6.87 7.25
N LEU A 277 4.39 -6.04 7.13
CA LEU A 277 5.71 -6.29 7.70
C LEU A 277 5.73 -6.00 9.20
N LEU A 278 6.52 -6.80 9.91
CA LEU A 278 6.83 -6.59 11.32
C LEU A 278 8.06 -5.69 11.41
N TRP A 279 7.88 -4.41 11.09
CA TRP A 279 8.93 -3.40 10.99
C TRP A 279 9.85 -3.34 12.23
N SER A 280 9.32 -3.61 13.41
CA SER A 280 10.04 -3.68 14.68
C SER A 280 11.05 -4.82 14.77
N ARG A 281 10.89 -5.87 13.95
CA ARG A 281 11.81 -7.01 13.84
C ARG A 281 12.89 -6.80 12.78
N LEU A 282 12.74 -5.78 11.93
CA LEU A 282 13.77 -5.42 10.95
C LEU A 282 14.93 -4.71 11.67
N PRO A 283 16.19 -4.93 11.24
CA PRO A 283 17.37 -4.29 11.81
C PRO A 283 17.50 -2.83 11.38
N LEU A 284 16.42 -2.05 11.50
CA LEU A 284 16.40 -0.64 11.14
C LEU A 284 17.12 0.19 12.21
N PRO A 285 17.75 1.31 11.82
CA PRO A 285 18.26 2.28 12.78
C PRO A 285 17.21 2.57 13.84
N LYS A 286 17.60 2.58 15.12
CA LYS A 286 16.67 2.88 16.21
C LYS A 286 16.21 4.33 16.07
N LEU A 287 15.11 4.54 15.35
CA LEU A 287 14.38 5.79 15.33
C LEU A 287 14.03 6.11 16.78
N ARG A 288 14.71 7.14 17.32
CA ARG A 288 14.44 7.64 18.67
C ARG A 288 13.01 8.18 18.69
N SER A 289 12.35 8.07 19.84
CA SER A 289 11.06 8.73 20.03
C SER A 289 11.21 10.24 19.74
N VAL A 290 10.13 10.85 19.23
CA VAL A 290 10.05 12.31 19.03
C VAL A 290 10.61 13.00 20.28
N PRO A 291 11.60 13.92 20.14
CA PRO A 291 12.23 14.57 21.28
C PRO A 291 11.17 15.19 22.18
N ARG A 292 11.32 15.02 23.51
CA ARG A 292 10.38 15.61 24.49
C ARG A 292 10.30 17.14 24.35
N THR A 293 11.38 17.75 23.84
CA THR A 293 11.56 19.18 23.59
C THR A 293 10.94 19.68 22.28
N TRP A 294 10.35 18.82 21.44
CA TRP A 294 9.76 19.27 20.18
C TRP A 294 8.72 20.38 20.42
N PRO A 295 8.79 21.51 19.68
CA PRO A 295 7.83 22.59 19.82
C PRO A 295 6.51 22.17 19.19
N ILE A 296 5.65 21.49 19.96
CA ILE A 296 4.35 21.01 19.47
C ILE A 296 3.51 22.16 18.90
N ALA A 297 3.67 23.38 19.43
CA ALA A 297 3.03 24.59 18.91
C ALA A 297 3.41 24.92 17.45
N ALA A 298 4.56 24.45 16.96
CA ALA A 298 4.98 24.65 15.57
C ALA A 298 4.37 23.63 14.61
N ALA A 299 3.68 22.58 15.09
CA ALA A 299 3.15 21.52 14.23
C ALA A 299 2.19 22.04 13.12
N PRO A 300 1.24 22.96 13.39
CA PRO A 300 0.40 23.53 12.34
C PRO A 300 1.20 24.27 11.27
N VAL A 301 2.22 25.04 11.67
CA VAL A 301 3.10 25.77 10.75
C VAL A 301 3.88 24.81 9.88
N VAL A 302 4.44 23.74 10.46
CA VAL A 302 5.16 22.68 9.71
C VAL A 302 4.23 22.01 8.71
N VAL A 303 2.98 21.75 9.08
CA VAL A 303 1.98 21.14 8.19
C VAL A 303 1.66 22.05 7.00
N VAL A 304 1.37 23.33 7.25
CA VAL A 304 1.01 24.28 6.18
C VAL A 304 2.22 24.58 5.30
N ALA A 305 3.34 25.00 5.89
CA ALA A 305 4.54 25.36 5.13
C ALA A 305 5.14 24.15 4.41
N GLY A 306 5.19 22.98 5.08
CA GLY A 306 5.65 21.74 4.47
C GLY A 306 4.72 21.25 3.36
N GLY A 307 3.41 21.32 3.56
CA GLY A 307 2.43 20.93 2.54
C GLY A 307 2.51 21.80 1.30
N LEU A 308 2.53 23.13 1.47
CA LEU A 308 2.70 24.09 0.37
C LEU A 308 4.05 23.92 -0.33
N GLY A 309 5.13 23.72 0.44
CA GLY A 309 6.47 23.50 -0.10
C GLY A 309 6.55 22.24 -0.96
N VAL A 310 5.97 21.12 -0.50
CA VAL A 310 5.91 19.87 -1.28
C VAL A 310 5.05 20.05 -2.54
N TRP A 311 3.85 20.61 -2.40
CA TRP A 311 2.96 20.83 -3.55
C TRP A 311 3.61 21.71 -4.62
N TRP A 312 4.27 22.79 -4.20
CA TRP A 312 5.03 23.68 -5.10
C TRP A 312 6.20 22.95 -5.77
N ALA A 313 7.00 22.21 -4.98
CA ALA A 313 8.15 21.49 -5.51
C ALA A 313 7.75 20.43 -6.55
N VAL A 314 6.71 19.64 -6.27
CA VAL A 314 6.22 18.63 -7.23
C VAL A 314 5.61 19.30 -8.47
N THR A 315 4.96 20.44 -8.30
CA THR A 315 4.45 21.24 -9.43
C THR A 315 5.57 21.74 -10.33
N ALA A 316 6.69 22.19 -9.74
CA ALA A 316 7.81 22.79 -10.46
C ALA A 316 8.73 21.74 -11.10
N PHE A 317 8.98 20.62 -10.43
CA PHE A 317 9.99 19.63 -10.82
C PHE A 317 9.40 18.28 -11.27
N GLY A 318 8.09 18.10 -11.15
CA GLY A 318 7.43 16.80 -11.37
C GLY A 318 7.59 15.83 -10.18
N PRO A 319 6.82 14.74 -10.17
CA PRO A 319 6.92 13.73 -9.11
C PRO A 319 8.17 12.85 -9.30
N ALA A 320 8.74 12.36 -8.19
CA ALA A 320 9.91 11.48 -8.21
C ALA A 320 9.60 10.03 -8.66
N THR A 321 8.39 9.76 -9.16
CA THR A 321 7.87 8.42 -9.41
C THR A 321 8.67 7.63 -10.44
N SER A 322 9.21 8.28 -11.47
CA SER A 322 9.89 7.62 -12.59
C SER A 322 11.11 6.81 -12.15
N TRP A 323 11.91 7.34 -11.22
CA TRP A 323 13.08 6.64 -10.68
C TRP A 323 12.80 5.93 -9.36
N LEU A 324 11.89 6.48 -8.52
CA LEU A 324 11.58 5.91 -7.22
C LEU A 324 10.81 4.58 -7.33
N GLY A 325 9.93 4.47 -8.32
CA GLY A 325 9.08 3.28 -8.51
C GLY A 325 9.90 1.98 -8.65
N PRO A 326 10.82 1.90 -9.63
CA PRO A 326 11.69 0.72 -9.78
C PRO A 326 12.51 0.41 -8.52
N VAL A 327 13.06 1.42 -7.85
CA VAL A 327 13.84 1.24 -6.61
C VAL A 327 12.99 0.59 -5.52
N ILE A 328 11.75 1.05 -5.32
CA ILE A 328 10.82 0.45 -4.35
C ILE A 328 10.53 -1.00 -4.69
N VAL A 329 10.25 -1.31 -5.97
CA VAL A 329 9.92 -2.67 -6.42
C VAL A 329 11.10 -3.61 -6.20
N LEU A 330 12.32 -3.20 -6.59
CA LEU A 330 13.53 -4.01 -6.38
C LEU A 330 13.85 -4.20 -4.90
N ALA A 331 13.72 -3.15 -4.07
CA ALA A 331 13.91 -3.26 -2.62
C ALA A 331 12.88 -4.20 -1.99
N GLY A 332 11.61 -4.12 -2.39
CA GLY A 332 10.55 -5.04 -1.96
C GLY A 332 10.83 -6.49 -2.37
N GLY A 333 11.31 -6.71 -3.59
CA GLY A 333 11.76 -8.00 -4.08
C GLY A 333 12.91 -8.58 -3.26
N ALA A 334 13.93 -7.78 -2.96
CA ALA A 334 15.05 -8.20 -2.12
C ALA A 334 14.60 -8.62 -0.71
N VAL A 335 13.72 -7.83 -0.08
CA VAL A 335 13.11 -8.19 1.22
C VAL A 335 12.32 -9.51 1.12
N ALA A 336 11.59 -9.71 0.02
CA ALA A 336 10.84 -10.95 -0.21
C ALA A 336 11.75 -12.17 -0.36
N VAL A 337 12.86 -12.07 -1.10
CA VAL A 337 13.85 -13.16 -1.21
C VAL A 337 14.40 -13.53 0.16
N VAL A 338 14.85 -12.54 0.95
CA VAL A 338 15.39 -12.78 2.29
C VAL A 338 14.35 -13.42 3.20
N TYR A 339 13.10 -12.98 3.13
CA TYR A 339 11.99 -13.55 3.90
C TYR A 339 11.75 -15.02 3.55
N LEU A 340 11.62 -15.35 2.25
CA LEU A 340 11.36 -16.70 1.78
C LEU A 340 12.54 -17.63 2.06
N ALA A 341 13.78 -17.19 1.81
CA ALA A 341 14.98 -17.96 2.15
C ALA A 341 15.06 -18.25 3.66
N GLY A 342 14.74 -17.27 4.50
CA GLY A 342 14.67 -17.45 5.95
C GLY A 342 13.63 -18.48 6.40
N LEU A 343 12.51 -18.63 5.67
CA LEU A 343 11.52 -19.67 5.94
C LEU A 343 12.03 -21.08 5.59
N VAL A 344 12.72 -21.22 4.46
CA VAL A 344 13.33 -22.49 4.03
C VAL A 344 14.42 -22.92 5.01
N LEU A 345 15.35 -22.03 5.34
CA LEU A 345 16.50 -22.32 6.20
C LEU A 345 16.12 -22.67 7.65
N ARG A 346 15.04 -22.10 8.18
CA ARG A 346 14.59 -22.36 9.58
C ARG A 346 13.83 -23.67 9.73
N GLY A 347 13.40 -24.28 8.62
CA GLY A 347 12.58 -25.49 8.59
C GLY A 347 11.19 -25.29 9.20
N PRO A 348 10.22 -26.17 8.88
CA PRO A 348 8.86 -26.07 9.39
C PRO A 348 8.77 -26.22 10.93
N GLY A 349 9.71 -26.93 11.57
CA GLY A 349 9.64 -27.32 12.99
C GLY A 349 10.07 -26.28 14.03
N ARG A 350 10.91 -25.29 13.69
CA ARG A 350 11.42 -24.31 14.68
C ARG A 350 10.57 -23.06 14.82
N VAL A 351 9.67 -22.79 13.87
CA VAL A 351 8.85 -21.57 13.86
C VAL A 351 7.66 -21.67 14.84
N VAL A 352 7.17 -22.87 15.13
CA VAL A 352 5.95 -23.07 15.94
C VAL A 352 6.18 -22.78 17.44
N ARG A 353 7.42 -22.81 17.95
CA ARG A 353 7.70 -22.68 19.39
C ARG A 353 7.87 -21.26 19.93
N ARG A 354 7.89 -20.22 19.09
CA ARG A 354 8.14 -18.83 19.57
C ARG A 354 6.91 -17.94 19.75
N ASP A 355 5.72 -18.39 19.31
CA ASP A 355 4.48 -17.59 19.36
C ASP A 355 3.63 -17.81 20.64
N GLY A 356 4.12 -18.58 21.63
CA GLY A 356 3.27 -19.03 22.74
C GLY A 356 3.96 -19.09 24.10
N SER A 357 4.49 -17.97 24.60
CA SER A 357 4.58 -17.68 26.05
C SER A 357 5.38 -16.42 26.34
N VAL A 358 4.82 -15.25 25.99
CA VAL A 358 4.89 -14.19 26.99
C VAL A 358 3.87 -14.63 28.04
N ARG A 359 4.33 -15.42 29.01
CA ARG A 359 3.61 -15.60 30.28
C ARG A 359 3.40 -14.18 30.80
N VAL A 360 2.18 -13.68 30.65
CA VAL A 360 1.66 -12.66 31.55
C VAL A 360 1.76 -13.34 32.91
N ALA A 361 2.81 -13.00 33.65
CA ALA A 361 2.89 -13.33 35.06
C ALA A 361 1.64 -12.70 35.67
N ALA A 362 0.65 -13.53 35.97
CA ALA A 362 -0.41 -13.22 36.90
C ALA A 362 0.27 -13.01 38.25
N ALA A 363 0.80 -11.80 38.46
CA ALA A 363 1.08 -11.24 39.76
C ALA A 363 -0.22 -10.59 40.24
N GLU A 364 -1.22 -11.43 40.51
CA GLU A 364 -2.48 -11.05 41.15
C GLU A 364 -3.17 -12.34 41.59
N GLN A 365 -2.79 -12.84 42.77
CA GLN A 365 -3.55 -13.69 43.70
C GLN A 365 -2.60 -14.33 44.73
N ARG A 366 -1.97 -13.47 45.52
CA ARG A 366 -1.60 -13.72 46.92
C ARG A 366 -1.69 -12.37 47.60
N ASP A 367 -2.88 -12.08 48.11
CA ASP A 367 -3.16 -11.63 49.48
C ASP A 367 -4.68 -11.54 49.68
#